data_AF-A0AA42X116-F1
#
_entry.id   AF-A0AA42X116-F1
#
_cell.length_a   1.000
_cell.length_b   1.000
_cell.length_c   1.000
_cell.angle_alpha   90.00
_cell.angle_beta   90.00
_cell.angle_gamma   90.00
#
_symmetry.space_group_name_H-M   'P 1'
#
loop_
_entity.id
_entity.type
_entity.pdbx_description
1 polymer ?
#
loop_
_entity_poly.entity_id
_entity_poly.type
_entity_poly.pdbx_seq_one_letter_code
_entity_poly.pdbx_strand_id
1 'polypeptide(L)'
;MNHYTLSHLEAAACLWEAVLELRDRPDAEPHAIERALAIRKTFDVLGTSGLRLMVVGWTDAVDAAWYKAQESSPFSFDWDFVPQWIVDTIDWSDPRHPDIRTDSAHRDVPGGERAAVRKGASVKAPVPVGRPEHLALLARARAALETPAGLTADGSNALIWDIAHAERRLSAAPLPWPTDVHVAVIEHRHGTNLHVALDAKALDAQVAAYCREWWREIGDNRDPHSLSDRDIIETYFDDHGHESCSTDRVTLEPPIIPLRIPQLPETGTYCVLSTAHLTFQTADRLDKWASWPPSERPIDIAASVYGWFVPTRELAEECRAQLPEDLLRLIAFGRDRGFRFVLLDCDAGSLDVLPVHDW
;
A
#
# COMPACT_ATOMS: atom_id res chain seq x y z
N MET A 1 13.09 -10.98 -13.30
CA MET A 1 11.70 -10.59 -13.02
C MET A 1 10.89 -11.87 -12.90
N ASN A 2 10.23 -12.12 -11.77
CA ASN A 2 9.26 -13.21 -11.69
C ASN A 2 8.02 -12.80 -12.49
N HIS A 3 7.66 -13.59 -13.50
CA HIS A 3 6.45 -13.37 -14.28
C HIS A 3 5.26 -13.94 -13.50
N TYR A 4 4.45 -13.07 -12.89
CA TYR A 4 3.19 -13.47 -12.28
C TYR A 4 2.12 -13.68 -13.35
N THR A 5 1.41 -14.81 -13.30
CA THR A 5 0.24 -15.05 -14.15
C THR A 5 -1.00 -14.40 -13.55
N LEU A 6 -2.08 -14.28 -14.33
CA LEU A 6 -3.37 -13.77 -13.85
C LEU A 6 -3.90 -14.59 -12.65
N SER A 7 -3.66 -15.90 -12.64
CA SER A 7 -4.02 -16.78 -11.51
C SER A 7 -3.22 -16.48 -10.24
N HIS A 8 -1.92 -16.15 -10.33
CA HIS A 8 -1.11 -15.77 -9.16
C HIS A 8 -1.59 -14.44 -8.57
N LEU A 9 -2.03 -13.50 -9.42
CA LEU A 9 -2.57 -12.22 -8.94
C LEU A 9 -3.92 -12.42 -8.24
N GLU A 10 -4.77 -13.30 -8.76
CA GLU A 10 -6.04 -13.66 -8.12
C GLU A 10 -5.81 -14.36 -6.77
N ALA A 11 -4.94 -15.36 -6.72
CA ALA A 11 -4.59 -16.05 -5.48
C ALA A 11 -3.99 -15.10 -4.42
N ALA A 12 -3.15 -14.14 -4.84
CA ALA A 12 -2.64 -13.09 -3.97
C ALA A 12 -3.75 -12.17 -3.43
N ALA A 13 -4.76 -11.85 -4.25
CA ALA A 13 -5.92 -11.06 -3.83
C ALA A 13 -6.77 -11.84 -2.82
N CYS A 14 -7.13 -13.10 -3.11
CA CYS A 14 -7.90 -13.96 -2.21
C CYS A 14 -7.19 -14.14 -0.85
N LEU A 15 -5.88 -14.40 -0.85
CA LEU A 15 -5.08 -14.50 0.38
C LEU A 15 -5.16 -13.23 1.22
N TRP A 16 -5.03 -12.08 0.57
CA TRP A 16 -5.07 -10.80 1.25
C TRP A 16 -6.45 -10.49 1.83
N GLU A 17 -7.52 -10.76 1.09
CA GLU A 17 -8.89 -10.58 1.56
C GLU A 17 -9.22 -11.51 2.73
N ALA A 18 -8.85 -12.78 2.64
CA ALA A 18 -9.05 -13.74 3.72
C ALA A 18 -8.30 -13.35 5.01
N VAL A 19 -7.07 -12.83 4.91
CA VAL A 19 -6.34 -12.29 6.08
C VAL A 19 -7.09 -11.11 6.73
N LEU A 20 -7.68 -10.22 5.92
CA LEU A 20 -8.48 -9.10 6.44
C LEU A 20 -9.77 -9.59 7.09
N GLU A 21 -10.44 -10.57 6.49
CA GLU A 21 -11.67 -11.15 7.04
C GLU A 21 -11.41 -11.87 8.36
N LEU A 22 -10.39 -12.73 8.43
CA LEU A 22 -9.97 -13.40 9.68
C LEU A 22 -9.60 -12.40 10.77
N ARG A 23 -9.12 -11.20 10.41
CA ARG A 23 -8.81 -10.12 11.36
C ARG A 23 -10.07 -9.41 11.85
N ASP A 24 -10.96 -9.04 10.92
CA ASP A 24 -12.05 -8.10 11.15
C ASP A 24 -13.38 -8.74 11.50
N ARG A 25 -13.57 -9.99 11.09
CA ARG A 25 -14.79 -10.78 11.30
C ARG A 25 -14.44 -12.21 11.75
N PRO A 26 -13.70 -12.39 12.86
CA PRO A 26 -13.49 -13.73 13.38
C PRO A 26 -14.81 -14.35 13.83
N ASP A 27 -14.92 -15.65 13.67
CA ASP A 27 -15.98 -16.43 14.31
C ASP A 27 -15.95 -16.24 15.83
N ALA A 28 -17.08 -16.50 16.49
CA ALA A 28 -17.20 -16.38 17.95
C ALA A 28 -16.38 -17.42 18.74
N GLU A 29 -15.71 -18.35 18.04
CA GLU A 29 -14.85 -19.37 18.64
C GLU A 29 -13.57 -18.76 19.25
N PRO A 30 -13.16 -19.15 20.48
CA PRO A 30 -12.01 -18.56 21.17
C PRO A 30 -10.72 -18.54 20.34
N HIS A 31 -10.41 -19.63 19.63
CA HIS A 31 -9.21 -19.71 18.78
C HIS A 31 -9.26 -18.82 17.55
N ALA A 32 -10.46 -18.51 17.02
CA ALA A 32 -10.62 -17.56 15.92
C ALA A 32 -10.37 -16.12 16.41
N ILE A 33 -10.85 -15.78 17.60
CA ILE A 33 -10.60 -14.48 18.25
C ILE A 33 -9.10 -14.31 18.57
N GLU A 34 -8.44 -15.34 19.12
CA GLU A 34 -7.00 -15.34 19.39
C GLU A 34 -6.19 -15.09 18.11
N ARG A 35 -6.54 -15.76 17.01
CA ARG A 35 -5.91 -15.57 15.71
C ARG A 35 -6.13 -14.15 15.19
N ALA A 36 -7.34 -13.61 15.28
CA ALA A 36 -7.63 -12.24 14.88
C ALA A 36 -6.78 -11.23 15.66
N LEU A 37 -6.60 -11.44 16.97
CA LEU A 37 -5.73 -10.60 17.80
C LEU A 37 -4.25 -10.74 17.41
N ALA A 38 -3.78 -11.95 17.09
CA ALA A 38 -2.43 -12.18 16.59
C ALA A 38 -2.20 -11.47 15.25
N ILE A 39 -3.13 -11.61 14.30
CA ILE A 39 -3.11 -10.89 13.02
C ILE A 39 -3.09 -9.38 13.26
N ARG A 40 -3.94 -8.83 14.14
CA ARG A 40 -3.93 -7.40 14.49
C ARG A 40 -2.58 -6.95 15.03
N LYS A 41 -1.95 -7.74 15.90
CA LYS A 41 -0.61 -7.45 16.43
C LYS A 41 0.45 -7.44 15.33
N THR A 42 0.35 -8.33 14.36
CA THR A 42 1.20 -8.35 13.16
C THR A 42 1.00 -7.10 12.30
N PHE A 43 -0.25 -6.65 12.13
CA PHE A 43 -0.56 -5.37 11.48
C PHE A 43 0.05 -4.18 12.24
N ASP A 44 0.00 -4.18 13.58
CA ASP A 44 0.55 -3.11 14.41
C ASP A 44 2.09 -3.03 14.32
N VAL A 45 2.75 -4.19 14.18
CA VAL A 45 4.22 -4.30 14.18
C VAL A 45 4.82 -4.07 12.79
N LEU A 46 4.22 -4.64 11.75
CA LEU A 46 4.76 -4.62 10.38
C LEU A 46 4.11 -3.55 9.49
N GLY A 47 2.93 -3.08 9.88
CA GLY A 47 2.07 -2.30 9.01
C GLY A 47 1.45 -3.13 7.89
N THR A 48 0.34 -2.62 7.35
CA THR A 48 -0.42 -3.25 6.26
C THR A 48 0.45 -3.58 5.05
N SER A 49 1.35 -2.69 4.64
CA SER A 49 2.19 -2.89 3.46
C SER A 49 3.24 -3.99 3.65
N GLY A 50 3.87 -4.06 4.83
CA GLY A 50 4.85 -5.10 5.16
C GLY A 50 4.19 -6.47 5.20
N LEU A 51 3.07 -6.57 5.92
CA LEU A 51 2.30 -7.82 5.97
C LEU A 51 1.79 -8.24 4.59
N ARG A 52 1.32 -7.30 3.76
CA ARG A 52 0.85 -7.63 2.40
C ARG A 52 1.93 -8.28 1.54
N LEU A 53 3.17 -7.81 1.62
CA LEU A 53 4.27 -8.42 0.86
C LEU A 53 4.56 -9.85 1.32
N MET A 54 4.44 -10.14 2.61
CA MET A 54 4.56 -11.52 3.12
C MET A 54 3.40 -12.40 2.68
N VAL A 55 2.17 -11.89 2.74
CA VAL A 55 0.98 -12.61 2.26
C VAL A 55 1.07 -12.94 0.77
N VAL A 56 1.54 -11.99 -0.05
CA VAL A 56 1.83 -12.24 -1.48
C VAL A 56 2.93 -13.28 -1.67
N GLY A 57 3.86 -13.39 -0.73
CA GLY A 57 4.89 -14.45 -0.72
C GLY A 57 4.32 -15.86 -0.55
N TRP A 58 3.06 -16.01 -0.11
CA TRP A 58 2.42 -17.31 0.09
C TRP A 58 1.67 -17.83 -1.15
N THR A 59 1.61 -17.05 -2.24
CA THR A 59 0.85 -17.39 -3.46
C THR A 59 1.21 -18.77 -4.02
N ASP A 60 2.50 -19.05 -4.20
CA ASP A 60 2.94 -20.34 -4.75
C ASP A 60 2.55 -21.52 -3.84
N ALA A 61 2.52 -21.29 -2.52
CA ALA A 61 2.19 -22.31 -1.53
C ALA A 61 0.69 -22.61 -1.51
N VAL A 62 -0.17 -21.59 -1.57
CA VAL A 62 -1.63 -21.78 -1.61
C VAL A 62 -2.07 -22.40 -2.93
N ASP A 63 -1.47 -21.99 -4.06
CA ASP A 63 -1.75 -22.58 -5.37
C ASP A 63 -1.35 -24.06 -5.42
N ALA A 64 -0.18 -24.40 -4.87
CA ALA A 64 0.27 -25.80 -4.78
C ALA A 64 -0.61 -26.64 -3.83
N ALA A 65 -1.14 -26.04 -2.76
CA ALA A 65 -2.09 -26.71 -1.87
C ALA A 65 -3.45 -26.94 -2.55
N TRP A 66 -3.94 -25.93 -3.27
CA TRP A 66 -5.19 -26.01 -4.01
C TRP A 66 -5.13 -27.08 -5.11
N TYR A 67 -4.06 -27.12 -5.90
CA TYR A 67 -3.89 -28.11 -6.96
C TYR A 67 -3.99 -29.56 -6.45
N LYS A 68 -3.55 -29.81 -5.21
CA LYS A 68 -3.65 -31.14 -4.56
C LYS A 68 -5.04 -31.44 -4.01
N ALA A 69 -5.79 -30.42 -3.61
CA ALA A 69 -7.08 -30.55 -2.95
C ALA A 69 -8.28 -30.41 -3.91
N GLN A 70 -8.11 -29.82 -5.10
CA GLN A 70 -9.22 -29.47 -6.00
C GLN A 70 -10.07 -30.66 -6.47
N GLU A 71 -9.51 -31.88 -6.52
CA GLU A 71 -10.25 -33.09 -6.92
C GLU A 71 -11.10 -33.68 -5.78
N SER A 72 -10.76 -33.35 -4.53
CA SER A 72 -11.39 -33.88 -3.32
C SER A 72 -12.16 -32.82 -2.52
N SER A 73 -12.01 -31.53 -2.87
CA SER A 73 -12.64 -30.40 -2.20
C SER A 73 -13.92 -29.97 -2.95
N PRO A 74 -15.11 -30.05 -2.32
CA PRO A 74 -16.36 -29.61 -2.92
C PRO A 74 -16.55 -28.08 -2.92
N PHE A 75 -15.54 -27.33 -2.48
CA PHE A 75 -15.65 -25.92 -2.11
C PHE A 75 -14.92 -24.98 -3.09
N SER A 76 -15.28 -23.70 -3.03
CA SER A 76 -14.68 -22.66 -3.87
C SER A 76 -13.27 -22.29 -3.39
N PHE A 77 -12.39 -21.91 -4.33
CA PHE A 77 -11.01 -21.53 -4.02
C PHE A 77 -10.96 -20.31 -3.09
N ASP A 78 -11.75 -19.28 -3.39
CA ASP A 78 -11.74 -17.96 -2.77
C ASP A 78 -12.53 -17.88 -1.46
N TRP A 79 -13.74 -18.44 -1.38
CA TRP A 79 -14.60 -18.29 -0.18
C TRP A 79 -14.32 -19.29 0.93
N ASP A 80 -13.83 -20.48 0.59
CA ASP A 80 -13.76 -21.59 1.54
C ASP A 80 -12.32 -22.08 1.73
N PHE A 81 -11.62 -22.37 0.63
CA PHE A 81 -10.31 -23.01 0.70
C PHE A 81 -9.22 -22.07 1.23
N VAL A 82 -9.11 -20.85 0.71
CA VAL A 82 -8.05 -19.90 1.09
C VAL A 82 -8.14 -19.48 2.57
N PRO A 83 -9.31 -19.08 3.13
CA PRO A 83 -9.43 -18.79 4.55
C PRO A 83 -9.03 -19.98 5.43
N GLN A 84 -9.54 -21.18 5.11
CA GLN A 84 -9.22 -22.39 5.87
C GLN A 84 -7.73 -22.76 5.77
N TRP A 85 -7.12 -22.60 4.59
CA TRP A 85 -5.70 -22.81 4.40
C TRP A 85 -4.85 -21.88 5.26
N ILE A 86 -5.22 -20.59 5.39
CA ILE A 86 -4.52 -19.64 6.27
C ILE A 86 -4.62 -20.08 7.74
N VAL A 87 -5.80 -20.54 8.16
CA VAL A 87 -6.05 -21.02 9.53
C VAL A 87 -5.16 -22.20 9.89
N ASP A 88 -5.03 -23.15 8.98
CA ASP A 88 -4.34 -24.41 9.21
C ASP A 88 -2.83 -24.31 8.99
N THR A 89 -2.40 -23.42 8.08
CA THR A 89 -1.05 -23.44 7.52
C THR A 89 -0.18 -22.29 8.01
N ILE A 90 -0.75 -21.13 8.35
CA ILE A 90 0.04 -19.96 8.75
C ILE A 90 0.21 -19.92 10.27
N ASP A 91 1.45 -19.74 10.71
CA ASP A 91 1.79 -19.39 12.08
C ASP A 91 1.80 -17.87 12.25
N TRP A 92 1.06 -17.39 13.25
CA TRP A 92 0.94 -15.99 13.61
C TRP A 92 1.62 -15.67 14.95
N SER A 93 2.40 -16.61 15.51
CA SER A 93 3.03 -16.50 16.82
C SER A 93 4.07 -15.37 16.90
N ASP A 94 4.88 -15.19 15.85
CA ASP A 94 5.79 -14.04 15.72
C ASP A 94 5.12 -12.90 14.92
N PRO A 95 4.78 -11.77 15.56
CA PRO A 95 4.15 -10.64 14.88
C PRO A 95 5.08 -9.91 13.91
N ARG A 96 6.39 -10.23 13.85
CA ARG A 96 7.33 -9.71 12.84
C ARG A 96 7.50 -10.64 11.65
N HIS A 97 7.10 -11.90 11.78
CA HIS A 97 7.40 -12.93 10.80
C HIS A 97 6.34 -14.03 10.78
N PRO A 98 5.08 -13.72 10.41
CA PRO A 98 4.09 -14.76 10.14
C PRO A 98 4.56 -15.61 8.97
N ASP A 99 4.57 -16.92 9.12
CA ASP A 99 5.16 -17.84 8.14
C ASP A 99 4.40 -19.15 8.05
N ILE A 100 4.63 -19.89 6.97
CA ILE A 100 4.06 -21.22 6.76
C ILE A 100 4.63 -22.16 7.81
N ARG A 101 3.75 -22.83 8.56
CA ARG A 101 4.10 -23.83 9.57
C ARG A 101 5.01 -24.89 8.95
N THR A 102 6.29 -24.84 9.26
CA THR A 102 7.20 -25.97 9.08
C THR A 102 6.96 -26.96 10.21
N ASP A 103 6.62 -28.19 9.88
CA ASP A 103 6.28 -29.23 10.85
C ASP A 103 7.51 -29.56 11.73
N SER A 104 7.64 -28.93 12.89
CA SER A 104 8.43 -29.42 14.04
C SER A 104 8.13 -28.62 15.32
N ALA A 105 7.39 -29.27 16.22
CA ALA A 105 7.50 -29.28 17.68
C ALA A 105 8.20 -28.12 18.46
N HIS A 106 7.47 -27.63 19.48
CA HIS A 106 7.92 -27.12 20.79
C HIS A 106 8.35 -25.63 20.99
N ARG A 107 7.43 -24.82 21.55
CA ARG A 107 7.47 -24.10 22.89
C ARG A 107 6.96 -22.64 22.89
N ASP A 108 5.74 -22.40 23.42
CA ASP A 108 5.38 -21.75 24.71
C ASP A 108 6.46 -20.87 25.43
N VAL A 109 6.27 -19.68 26.05
CA VAL A 109 5.20 -18.63 26.31
C VAL A 109 5.94 -17.31 26.82
N PRO A 110 5.33 -16.28 27.50
CA PRO A 110 4.56 -15.07 27.09
C PRO A 110 5.15 -13.65 27.47
N GLY A 111 4.53 -12.58 26.93
CA GLY A 111 3.87 -11.49 27.72
C GLY A 111 4.62 -10.18 28.10
N GLY A 112 4.02 -9.01 27.83
CA GLY A 112 4.39 -7.73 28.47
C GLY A 112 3.91 -6.41 27.83
N GLU A 113 2.74 -5.92 28.28
CA GLU A 113 2.24 -4.54 28.51
C GLU A 113 2.36 -3.34 27.50
N ARG A 114 1.25 -2.57 27.45
CA ARG A 114 0.97 -1.33 26.70
C ARG A 114 1.38 -0.06 27.47
N ALA A 115 1.71 1.04 26.78
CA ALA A 115 1.56 2.40 27.32
C ALA A 115 1.32 3.52 26.25
N ALA A 116 0.18 4.21 26.45
CA ALA A 116 -0.25 5.60 26.22
C ALA A 116 0.30 6.53 25.09
N VAL A 117 -0.68 7.21 24.46
CA VAL A 117 -0.62 8.30 23.46
C VAL A 117 -0.37 9.68 24.08
N ARG A 118 0.32 10.59 23.36
CA ARG A 118 0.19 12.06 23.50
C ARG A 118 0.17 12.78 22.13
N LYS A 119 -0.67 13.82 22.04
CA LYS A 119 -0.97 14.67 20.86
C LYS A 119 0.04 15.81 20.63
N GLY A 120 0.33 16.08 19.34
CA GLY A 120 0.27 17.42 18.74
C GLY A 120 1.59 18.13 18.39
N ALA A 121 1.84 18.36 17.08
CA ALA A 121 2.40 19.59 16.53
C ALA A 121 2.29 19.62 14.99
N SER A 122 1.89 20.77 14.46
CA SER A 122 1.80 21.09 13.01
C SER A 122 3.19 21.09 12.36
N VAL A 123 3.35 20.45 11.19
CA VAL A 123 4.62 20.46 10.44
C VAL A 123 4.39 20.91 9.00
N LYS A 124 5.10 21.99 8.62
CA LYS A 124 5.25 22.52 7.26
C LYS A 124 5.75 21.44 6.29
N ALA A 125 5.34 21.50 5.03
CA ALA A 125 5.75 20.56 3.98
C ALA A 125 7.29 20.46 3.83
N PRO A 126 7.89 19.26 3.68
CA PRO A 126 9.33 19.10 3.57
C PRO A 126 9.83 19.40 2.14
N VAL A 127 10.91 20.17 2.05
CA VAL A 127 11.76 20.35 0.86
C VAL A 127 12.41 19.00 0.50
N PRO A 128 12.65 18.67 -0.78
CA PRO A 128 13.37 17.44 -1.15
C PRO A 128 14.82 17.49 -0.63
N VAL A 129 15.23 16.48 0.13
CA VAL A 129 16.53 16.40 0.83
C VAL A 129 17.41 15.37 0.10
N GLY A 130 18.51 15.77 -0.55
CA GLY A 130 19.39 14.89 -1.34
C GLY A 130 20.40 14.04 -0.53
N ARG A 131 21.29 13.34 -1.25
CA ARG A 131 22.41 12.56 -0.65
C ARG A 131 23.35 13.40 0.24
N PRO A 132 23.74 14.63 -0.14
CA PRO A 132 24.58 15.49 0.72
C PRO A 132 23.94 15.79 2.08
N GLU A 133 22.64 16.04 2.09
CA GLU A 133 21.89 16.34 3.30
C GLU A 133 21.72 15.11 4.19
N HIS A 134 21.58 13.92 3.60
CA HIS A 134 21.61 12.67 4.36
C HIS A 134 22.97 12.43 5.03
N LEU A 135 24.07 12.72 4.32
CA LEU A 135 25.42 12.68 4.92
C LEU A 135 25.57 13.70 6.06
N ALA A 136 25.03 14.90 5.90
CA ALA A 136 25.02 15.92 6.95
C ALA A 136 24.21 15.47 8.19
N LEU A 137 23.09 14.77 7.98
CA LEU A 137 22.32 14.15 9.07
C LEU A 137 23.14 13.09 9.82
N LEU A 138 23.81 12.18 9.11
CA LEU A 138 24.68 11.17 9.74
C LEU A 138 25.82 11.82 10.52
N ALA A 139 26.42 12.89 9.99
CA ALA A 139 27.45 13.66 10.70
C ALA A 139 26.92 14.30 11.98
N ARG A 140 25.71 14.88 11.94
CA ARG A 140 25.01 15.42 13.13
C ARG A 140 24.71 14.32 14.16
N ALA A 141 24.23 13.16 13.70
CA ALA A 141 23.95 12.02 14.56
C ALA A 141 25.22 11.50 15.25
N ARG A 142 26.33 11.38 14.52
CA ARG A 142 27.63 11.02 15.09
C ARG A 142 28.09 12.05 16.13
N ALA A 143 28.03 13.34 15.83
CA ALA A 143 28.45 14.39 16.77
C ALA A 143 27.63 14.36 18.09
N ALA A 144 26.33 14.08 17.99
CA ALA A 144 25.45 13.91 19.14
C ALA A 144 25.84 12.70 20.02
N LEU A 145 26.26 11.59 19.40
CA LEU A 145 26.74 10.40 20.12
C LEU A 145 28.11 10.62 20.76
N GLU A 146 28.99 11.36 20.09
CA GLU A 146 30.33 11.69 20.59
C GLU A 146 30.29 12.68 21.76
N THR A 147 29.34 13.63 21.75
CA THR A 147 29.19 14.64 22.83
C THR A 147 27.75 14.77 23.32
N PRO A 148 27.23 13.80 24.10
CA PRO A 148 25.82 13.79 24.52
C PRO A 148 25.42 14.97 25.41
N ALA A 149 26.36 15.46 26.23
CA ALA A 149 26.13 16.59 27.13
C ALA A 149 25.92 17.93 26.40
N GLY A 150 26.28 18.01 25.11
CA GLY A 150 26.08 19.20 24.29
C GLY A 150 24.71 19.27 23.61
N LEU A 151 23.88 18.23 23.71
CA LEU A 151 22.62 18.12 23.02
C LEU A 151 21.45 18.50 23.94
N THR A 152 20.73 19.57 23.59
CA THR A 152 19.51 19.98 24.32
C THR A 152 18.38 18.98 24.06
N ALA A 153 17.37 18.92 24.94
CA ALA A 153 16.20 18.08 24.74
C ALA A 153 15.48 18.36 23.40
N ASP A 154 15.36 19.64 23.02
CA ASP A 154 14.79 20.03 21.74
C ASP A 154 15.67 19.62 20.56
N GLY A 155 16.99 19.71 20.70
CA GLY A 155 17.96 19.25 19.70
C GLY A 155 17.92 17.73 19.50
N SER A 156 17.76 16.98 20.60
CA SER A 156 17.55 15.52 20.57
C SER A 156 16.26 15.16 19.84
N ASN A 157 15.15 15.84 20.16
CA ASN A 157 13.86 15.60 19.51
C ASN A 157 13.90 15.91 18.01
N ALA A 158 14.55 17.01 17.62
CA ALA A 158 14.73 17.37 16.21
C ALA A 158 15.59 16.35 15.46
N LEU A 159 16.69 15.89 16.08
CA LEU A 159 17.54 14.87 15.48
C LEU A 159 16.83 13.52 15.33
N ILE A 160 16.07 13.09 16.35
CA ILE A 160 15.24 11.87 16.28
C ILE A 160 14.22 12.00 15.13
N TRP A 161 13.59 13.16 15.00
CA TRP A 161 12.63 13.41 13.92
C TRP A 161 13.29 13.35 12.53
N ASP A 162 14.46 13.97 12.37
CA ASP A 162 15.22 13.97 11.12
C ASP A 162 15.67 12.55 10.73
N ILE A 163 16.13 11.75 11.71
CA ILE A 163 16.50 10.33 11.53
C ILE A 163 15.28 9.52 11.10
N ALA A 164 14.16 9.60 11.83
CA ALA A 164 12.93 8.89 11.49
C ALA A 164 12.36 9.31 10.12
N HIS A 165 12.57 10.56 9.71
CA HIS A 165 12.21 11.02 8.37
C HIS A 165 13.13 10.42 7.30
N ALA A 166 14.43 10.36 7.53
CA ALA A 166 15.38 9.72 6.62
C ALA A 166 15.14 8.20 6.50
N GLU A 167 14.87 7.51 7.60
CA GLU A 167 14.50 6.08 7.63
C GLU A 167 13.28 5.82 6.76
N ARG A 168 12.18 6.55 6.98
CA ARG A 168 10.96 6.42 6.17
C ARG A 168 11.21 6.61 4.69
N ARG A 169 12.07 7.57 4.32
CA ARG A 169 12.42 7.82 2.91
C ARG A 169 13.23 6.67 2.30
N LEU A 170 14.24 6.19 3.02
CA LEU A 170 15.08 5.07 2.57
C LEU A 170 14.29 3.76 2.49
N SER A 171 13.31 3.55 3.38
CA SER A 171 12.43 2.39 3.35
C SER A 171 11.36 2.48 2.26
N ALA A 172 10.91 3.68 1.90
CA ALA A 172 9.83 3.87 0.92
C ALA A 172 10.31 3.81 -0.53
N ALA A 173 11.53 4.24 -0.83
CA ALA A 173 12.01 4.37 -2.21
C ALA A 173 13.31 3.57 -2.44
N PRO A 174 13.33 2.66 -3.45
CA PRO A 174 14.56 1.98 -3.84
C PRO A 174 15.61 2.95 -4.42
N LEU A 175 15.18 4.13 -4.89
CA LEU A 175 16.03 5.23 -5.30
C LEU A 175 15.72 6.48 -4.45
N PRO A 176 16.44 6.71 -3.33
CA PRO A 176 16.07 7.72 -2.33
C PRO A 176 16.41 9.17 -2.69
N TRP A 177 17.22 9.38 -3.74
CA TRP A 177 17.64 10.67 -4.28
C TRP A 177 17.98 10.54 -5.77
N PRO A 178 17.97 11.66 -6.52
CA PRO A 178 18.36 11.67 -7.92
C PRO A 178 19.75 11.07 -8.09
N THR A 179 19.89 10.18 -9.07
CA THR A 179 21.15 9.47 -9.33
C THR A 179 21.46 9.52 -10.82
N ASP A 180 22.60 10.11 -11.15
CA ASP A 180 23.10 10.11 -12.52
C ASP A 180 23.60 8.73 -12.89
N VAL A 181 23.18 8.26 -14.07
CA VAL A 181 23.66 7.03 -14.70
C VAL A 181 24.15 7.32 -16.11
N HIS A 182 25.09 6.51 -16.56
CA HIS A 182 25.57 6.46 -17.92
C HIS A 182 24.84 5.33 -18.65
N VAL A 183 24.31 5.60 -19.83
CA VAL A 183 23.57 4.65 -20.66
C VAL A 183 24.29 4.49 -21.99
N ALA A 184 24.43 3.25 -22.48
CA ALA A 184 24.82 2.96 -23.86
C ALA A 184 23.69 2.22 -24.56
N VAL A 185 23.42 2.60 -25.80
CA VAL A 185 22.44 1.98 -26.69
C VAL A 185 23.20 1.44 -27.89
N ILE A 186 23.21 0.12 -28.03
CA ILE A 186 23.81 -0.58 -29.17
C ILE A 186 22.69 -1.03 -30.10
N GLU A 187 22.65 -0.48 -31.30
CA GLU A 187 21.69 -0.85 -32.34
C GLU A 187 22.31 -1.86 -33.30
N HIS A 188 21.62 -2.98 -33.51
CA HIS A 188 22.09 -4.06 -34.37
C HIS A 188 20.95 -4.76 -35.12
N ARG A 189 21.28 -5.70 -36.03
CA ARG A 189 20.30 -6.34 -36.94
C ARG A 189 19.14 -7.09 -36.26
N HIS A 190 19.25 -7.39 -34.97
CA HIS A 190 18.23 -8.11 -34.20
C HIS A 190 17.51 -7.24 -33.17
N GLY A 191 17.82 -5.94 -33.10
CA GLY A 191 17.19 -5.01 -32.17
C GLY A 191 18.20 -4.12 -31.47
N THR A 192 17.93 -3.83 -30.21
CA THR A 192 18.70 -2.86 -29.41
C THR A 192 19.11 -3.48 -28.08
N ASN A 193 20.39 -3.34 -27.74
CA ASN A 193 20.92 -3.65 -26.42
C ASN A 193 21.15 -2.37 -25.62
N LEU A 194 20.74 -2.39 -24.36
CA LEU A 194 20.87 -1.27 -23.43
C LEU A 194 21.83 -1.67 -22.30
N HIS A 195 22.86 -0.86 -22.10
CA HIS A 195 23.79 -0.98 -20.98
C HIS A 195 23.65 0.25 -20.08
N VAL A 196 23.65 0.04 -18.76
CA VAL A 196 23.48 1.11 -17.78
C VAL A 196 24.51 0.92 -16.67
N ALA A 197 25.22 1.99 -16.33
CA ALA A 197 26.20 1.99 -15.25
C ALA A 197 26.21 3.31 -14.46
N LEU A 198 26.73 3.28 -13.23
CA LEU A 198 26.82 4.47 -12.38
C LEU A 198 27.95 5.44 -12.79
N ASP A 199 28.91 4.96 -13.57
CA ASP A 199 30.02 5.75 -14.07
C ASP A 199 30.44 5.30 -15.47
N ALA A 200 31.13 6.19 -16.19
CA ALA A 200 31.55 5.95 -17.57
C ALA A 200 32.47 4.73 -17.72
N LYS A 201 33.37 4.48 -16.78
CA LYS A 201 34.33 3.36 -16.87
C LYS A 201 33.61 2.02 -16.75
N ALA A 202 32.64 1.93 -15.84
CA ALA A 202 31.81 0.75 -15.70
C ALA A 202 30.92 0.52 -16.93
N LEU A 203 30.44 1.60 -17.58
CA LEU A 203 29.72 1.49 -18.84
C LEU A 203 30.63 0.97 -19.96
N ASP A 204 31.82 1.55 -20.11
CA ASP A 204 32.82 1.13 -21.10
C ASP A 204 33.16 -0.35 -20.91
N ALA A 205 33.32 -0.84 -19.67
CA ALA A 205 33.57 -2.25 -19.42
C ALA A 205 32.43 -3.16 -19.89
N GLN A 206 31.16 -2.74 -19.75
CA GLN A 206 29.99 -3.49 -20.22
C GLN A 206 29.91 -3.51 -21.75
N VAL A 207 30.10 -2.35 -22.40
CA VAL A 207 30.09 -2.25 -23.87
C VAL A 207 31.28 -3.01 -24.47
N ALA A 208 32.45 -2.91 -23.86
CA ALA A 208 33.63 -3.67 -24.26
C ALA A 208 33.40 -5.18 -24.15
N ALA A 209 32.70 -5.65 -23.11
CA ALA A 209 32.34 -7.06 -23.00
C ALA A 209 31.46 -7.53 -24.17
N TYR A 210 30.48 -6.71 -24.59
CA TYR A 210 29.69 -6.96 -25.80
C TYR A 210 30.59 -7.03 -27.05
N CYS A 211 31.47 -6.04 -27.24
CA CYS A 211 32.40 -6.03 -28.39
C CYS A 211 33.33 -7.25 -28.40
N ARG A 212 33.78 -7.75 -27.24
CA ARG A 212 34.60 -8.97 -27.13
C ARG A 212 33.84 -10.22 -27.57
N GLU A 213 32.57 -10.33 -27.17
CA GLU A 213 31.72 -11.46 -27.51
C GLU A 213 31.50 -11.56 -29.03
N TRP A 214 31.26 -10.41 -29.67
CA TRP A 214 30.94 -10.33 -31.10
C TRP A 214 32.12 -9.94 -31.99
N TRP A 215 33.34 -9.88 -31.44
CA TRP A 215 34.55 -9.41 -32.14
C TRP A 215 34.82 -10.09 -33.48
N ARG A 216 34.42 -11.35 -33.63
CA ARG A 216 34.59 -12.11 -34.88
C ARG A 216 33.80 -11.53 -36.05
N GLU A 217 32.76 -10.72 -35.82
CA GLU A 217 31.91 -10.16 -36.87
C GLU A 217 32.60 -9.05 -37.68
N ILE A 218 33.59 -8.35 -37.12
CA ILE A 218 34.38 -7.34 -37.84
C ILE A 218 35.58 -7.93 -38.61
N GLY A 219 35.92 -9.20 -38.39
CA GLY A 219 37.03 -9.87 -39.07
C GLY A 219 38.43 -9.39 -38.68
N ASP A 220 38.59 -8.69 -37.56
CA ASP A 220 39.90 -8.32 -37.00
C ASP A 220 40.59 -9.53 -36.34
N ASN A 221 41.87 -9.74 -36.69
CA ASN A 221 42.67 -10.88 -36.24
C ASN A 221 43.38 -10.67 -34.89
N ARG A 222 43.30 -9.47 -34.30
CA ARG A 222 43.83 -9.18 -32.95
C ARG A 222 43.05 -9.93 -31.89
N ASP A 223 43.72 -10.31 -30.80
CA ASP A 223 43.05 -10.89 -29.63
C ASP A 223 42.27 -9.80 -28.87
N PRO A 224 40.92 -9.88 -28.80
CA PRO A 224 40.10 -8.86 -28.16
C PRO A 224 40.32 -8.74 -26.64
N HIS A 225 40.90 -9.75 -25.99
CA HIS A 225 41.24 -9.68 -24.56
C HIS A 225 42.57 -8.97 -24.29
N SER A 226 43.37 -8.73 -25.32
CA SER A 226 44.64 -7.98 -25.22
C SER A 226 44.47 -6.47 -25.38
N LEU A 227 43.29 -6.02 -25.84
CA LEU A 227 42.96 -4.62 -26.08
C LEU A 227 42.30 -3.97 -24.86
N SER A 228 42.50 -2.66 -24.71
CA SER A 228 41.79 -1.90 -23.68
C SER A 228 40.30 -1.81 -23.99
N ASP A 229 39.47 -1.56 -22.97
CA ASP A 229 38.02 -1.39 -23.15
C ASP A 229 37.69 -0.26 -24.14
N ARG A 230 38.51 0.78 -24.19
CA ARG A 230 38.30 1.88 -25.13
C ARG A 230 38.68 1.49 -26.56
N ASP A 231 39.85 0.90 -26.74
CA ASP A 231 40.35 0.54 -28.08
C ASP A 231 39.46 -0.51 -28.75
N ILE A 232 38.89 -1.43 -27.96
CA ILE A 232 37.98 -2.45 -28.48
C ILE A 232 36.64 -1.86 -28.91
N ILE A 233 36.07 -0.92 -28.14
CA ILE A 233 34.82 -0.24 -28.50
C ILE A 233 35.02 0.57 -29.77
N GLU A 234 36.07 1.40 -29.82
CA GLU A 234 36.38 2.24 -30.98
C GLU A 234 36.57 1.37 -32.23
N THR A 235 37.41 0.34 -32.17
CA THR A 235 37.63 -0.56 -33.32
C THR A 235 36.35 -1.27 -33.74
N TYR A 236 35.58 -1.84 -32.79
CA TYR A 236 34.41 -2.63 -33.11
C TYR A 236 33.38 -1.80 -33.89
N PHE A 237 33.01 -0.62 -33.40
CA PHE A 237 31.98 0.19 -34.06
C PHE A 237 32.49 0.95 -35.30
N ASP A 238 33.79 1.22 -35.42
CA ASP A 238 34.36 1.80 -36.64
C ASP A 238 34.37 0.80 -37.81
N ASP A 239 34.67 -0.48 -37.54
CA ASP A 239 34.75 -1.53 -38.55
C ASP A 239 33.40 -2.26 -38.78
N HIS A 240 32.44 -2.12 -37.87
CA HIS A 240 31.13 -2.75 -37.99
C HIS A 240 30.12 -1.87 -38.75
N GLY A 241 30.05 -2.03 -40.08
CA GLY A 241 29.22 -1.18 -40.96
C GLY A 241 27.70 -1.24 -40.77
N HIS A 242 27.19 -2.03 -39.83
CA HIS A 242 25.76 -2.21 -39.56
C HIS A 242 25.36 -2.09 -38.08
N GLU A 243 26.32 -1.83 -37.18
CA GLU A 243 26.04 -1.63 -35.76
C GLU A 243 26.53 -0.26 -35.33
N SER A 244 25.84 0.34 -34.39
CA SER A 244 26.25 1.62 -33.82
C SER A 244 26.02 1.64 -32.32
N CYS A 245 26.86 2.39 -31.62
CA CYS A 245 26.73 2.62 -30.19
C CYS A 245 26.60 4.12 -29.93
N SER A 246 25.57 4.50 -29.16
CA SER A 246 25.43 5.85 -28.64
C SER A 246 25.45 5.82 -27.13
N THR A 247 26.03 6.86 -26.51
CA THR A 247 26.08 6.98 -25.05
C THR A 247 25.41 8.27 -24.60
N ASP A 248 24.74 8.22 -23.46
CA ASP A 248 24.07 9.37 -22.85
C ASP A 248 24.21 9.35 -21.32
N ARG A 249 23.97 10.50 -20.69
CA ARG A 249 23.89 10.66 -19.24
C ARG A 249 22.46 10.99 -18.86
N VAL A 250 21.86 10.13 -18.05
CA VAL A 250 20.48 10.25 -17.60
C VAL A 250 20.46 10.38 -16.09
N THR A 251 19.73 11.36 -15.57
CA THR A 251 19.42 11.43 -14.14
C THR A 251 18.18 10.60 -13.88
N LEU A 252 18.34 9.52 -13.12
CA LEU A 252 17.22 8.79 -12.57
C LEU A 252 16.65 9.59 -11.40
N GLU A 253 15.48 10.18 -11.61
CA GLU A 253 14.74 10.82 -10.54
C GLU A 253 14.16 9.76 -9.60
N PRO A 254 14.11 10.01 -8.28
CA PRO A 254 13.31 9.20 -7.38
C PRO A 254 11.90 9.12 -7.96
N PRO A 255 11.28 7.93 -8.02
CA PRO A 255 9.89 7.87 -8.38
C PRO A 255 9.14 8.83 -7.45
N ILE A 256 8.32 9.71 -8.02
CA ILE A 256 7.31 10.43 -7.25
C ILE A 256 6.37 9.33 -6.76
N ILE A 257 6.73 8.69 -5.66
CA ILE A 257 5.79 7.96 -4.84
C ILE A 257 4.93 9.09 -4.31
N PRO A 258 3.69 9.28 -4.79
CA PRO A 258 2.82 10.24 -4.14
C PRO A 258 2.89 9.85 -2.67
N LEU A 259 3.36 10.79 -1.85
CA LEU A 259 3.12 10.76 -0.43
C LEU A 259 1.60 10.62 -0.36
N ARG A 260 1.10 9.38 -0.26
CA ARG A 260 -0.10 9.14 0.51
C ARG A 260 0.33 9.58 1.89
N ILE A 261 0.22 10.88 2.13
CA ILE A 261 -0.21 11.38 3.42
C ILE A 261 -1.30 10.39 3.77
N PRO A 262 -1.14 9.54 4.80
CA PRO A 262 -2.22 8.68 5.21
C PRO A 262 -3.38 9.64 5.34
N GLN A 263 -4.37 9.55 4.45
CA GLN A 263 -5.62 10.24 4.70
C GLN A 263 -5.98 9.64 6.04
N LEU A 264 -5.87 10.45 7.11
CA LEU A 264 -6.35 10.03 8.41
C LEU A 264 -7.72 9.43 8.13
N PRO A 265 -8.05 8.25 8.68
CA PRO A 265 -9.39 7.71 8.53
C PRO A 265 -10.35 8.84 8.81
N GLU A 266 -11.24 9.08 7.85
CA GLU A 266 -12.18 10.17 7.94
C GLU A 266 -13.07 9.89 9.16
N THR A 267 -12.80 10.58 10.26
CA THR A 267 -13.58 10.43 11.49
C THR A 267 -14.81 11.33 11.37
N GLY A 268 -15.98 10.76 11.59
CA GLY A 268 -17.26 11.45 11.53
C GLY A 268 -18.10 11.11 12.75
N THR A 269 -18.85 12.09 13.23
CA THR A 269 -19.89 11.91 14.24
C THR A 269 -21.21 11.60 13.54
N TYR A 270 -21.99 10.68 14.09
CA TYR A 270 -23.35 10.41 13.59
C TYR A 270 -24.36 10.56 14.72
N CYS A 271 -25.58 10.91 14.33
CA CYS A 271 -26.74 10.97 15.23
C CYS A 271 -27.71 9.86 14.83
N VAL A 272 -28.22 9.10 15.80
CA VAL A 272 -29.22 8.05 15.57
C VAL A 272 -30.60 8.62 15.92
N LEU A 273 -31.54 8.52 14.99
CA LEU A 273 -32.91 9.03 15.10
C LEU A 273 -33.90 7.97 14.64
N SER A 274 -35.10 7.97 15.20
CA SER A 274 -36.17 7.07 14.77
C SER A 274 -36.51 7.25 13.28
N THR A 275 -36.79 6.16 12.57
CA THR A 275 -37.38 6.21 11.21
C THR A 275 -38.76 6.88 11.18
N ALA A 276 -39.43 7.00 12.33
CA ALA A 276 -40.69 7.73 12.47
C ALA A 276 -40.56 9.23 12.12
N HIS A 277 -39.34 9.77 12.03
CA HIS A 277 -39.12 11.14 11.53
C HIS A 277 -39.18 11.29 10.00
N LEU A 278 -39.35 10.19 9.27
CA LEU A 278 -39.64 10.18 7.85
C LEU A 278 -41.10 9.85 7.60
N THR A 279 -41.64 10.35 6.49
CA THR A 279 -42.86 9.81 5.92
C THR A 279 -42.59 8.45 5.25
N PHE A 280 -43.59 7.58 5.21
CA PHE A 280 -43.54 6.32 4.47
C PHE A 280 -43.08 6.50 3.01
N GLN A 281 -43.54 7.56 2.34
CA GLN A 281 -43.15 7.85 0.96
C GLN A 281 -41.65 8.15 0.82
N THR A 282 -41.06 8.82 1.80
CA THR A 282 -39.63 9.10 1.82
C THR A 282 -38.82 7.84 2.14
N ALA A 283 -39.29 7.01 3.08
CA ALA A 283 -38.68 5.71 3.38
C ALA A 283 -38.65 4.78 2.16
N ASP A 284 -39.77 4.61 1.44
CA ASP A 284 -39.86 3.82 0.21
C ASP A 284 -38.92 4.36 -0.90
N ARG A 285 -38.73 5.69 -0.98
CA ARG A 285 -37.75 6.28 -1.89
C ARG A 285 -36.32 5.96 -1.50
N LEU A 286 -35.99 6.01 -0.21
CA LEU A 286 -34.65 5.67 0.28
C LEU A 286 -34.31 4.20 -0.01
N ASP A 287 -35.26 3.27 0.15
CA ASP A 287 -35.05 1.87 -0.23
C ASP A 287 -34.79 1.71 -1.73
N LYS A 288 -35.58 2.39 -2.57
CA LYS A 288 -35.37 2.38 -4.02
C LYS A 288 -34.01 2.95 -4.40
N TRP A 289 -33.64 4.11 -3.87
CA TRP A 289 -32.34 4.72 -4.15
C TRP A 289 -31.18 3.88 -3.65
N ALA A 290 -31.32 3.19 -2.51
CA ALA A 290 -30.28 2.30 -2.00
C ALA A 290 -29.99 1.12 -2.93
N SER A 291 -30.96 0.72 -3.77
CA SER A 291 -30.81 -0.33 -4.79
C SER A 291 -30.15 0.14 -6.10
N TRP A 292 -30.07 1.45 -6.35
CA TRP A 292 -29.52 1.99 -7.61
C TRP A 292 -27.99 2.05 -7.59
N PRO A 293 -27.30 2.09 -8.74
CA PRO A 293 -25.87 2.41 -8.78
C PRO A 293 -25.57 3.78 -8.12
N PRO A 294 -24.48 3.95 -7.35
CA PRO A 294 -24.17 5.21 -6.66
C PRO A 294 -24.19 6.46 -7.55
N SER A 295 -23.76 6.34 -8.81
CA SER A 295 -23.74 7.44 -9.79
C SER A 295 -25.11 7.93 -10.22
N GLU A 296 -26.17 7.17 -9.96
CA GLU A 296 -27.55 7.47 -10.38
C GLU A 296 -28.42 7.94 -9.20
N ARG A 297 -27.90 7.89 -7.97
CA ARG A 297 -28.63 8.30 -6.77
C ARG A 297 -28.62 9.82 -6.62
N PRO A 298 -29.72 10.44 -6.18
CA PRO A 298 -29.72 11.87 -5.85
C PRO A 298 -28.91 12.18 -4.57
N ILE A 299 -28.64 11.17 -3.73
CA ILE A 299 -27.85 11.28 -2.50
C ILE A 299 -27.16 9.94 -2.16
N ASP A 300 -25.95 10.02 -1.62
CA ASP A 300 -25.13 8.86 -1.21
C ASP A 300 -25.61 8.24 0.11
N ILE A 301 -26.69 7.46 0.05
CA ILE A 301 -27.23 6.75 1.20
C ILE A 301 -26.71 5.31 1.27
N ALA A 302 -26.66 4.77 2.48
CA ALA A 302 -26.45 3.34 2.72
C ALA A 302 -27.63 2.77 3.50
N ALA A 303 -28.16 1.63 3.06
CA ALA A 303 -29.20 0.91 3.77
C ALA A 303 -28.60 -0.10 4.76
N SER A 304 -29.30 -0.32 5.86
CA SER A 304 -29.07 -1.37 6.85
C SER A 304 -30.38 -2.11 7.11
N VAL A 305 -30.33 -3.21 7.86
CA VAL A 305 -31.55 -3.96 8.24
C VAL A 305 -32.50 -3.16 9.14
N TYR A 306 -32.04 -2.06 9.75
CA TYR A 306 -32.81 -1.23 10.67
C TYR A 306 -33.17 0.15 10.10
N GLY A 307 -32.64 0.52 8.92
CA GLY A 307 -32.97 1.76 8.24
C GLY A 307 -31.82 2.30 7.38
N TRP A 308 -31.54 3.61 7.43
CA TRP A 308 -30.64 4.26 6.45
C TRP A 308 -29.64 5.22 7.08
N PHE A 309 -28.39 5.16 6.60
CA PHE A 309 -27.37 6.18 6.81
C PHE A 309 -27.48 7.27 5.74
N VAL A 310 -27.68 8.50 6.19
CA VAL A 310 -27.86 9.68 5.34
C VAL A 310 -26.76 10.71 5.64
N PRO A 311 -26.00 11.17 4.63
CA PRO A 311 -24.98 12.20 4.83
C PRO A 311 -25.63 13.57 5.05
N THR A 312 -25.06 14.36 5.96
CA THR A 312 -25.55 15.71 6.30
C THR A 312 -24.83 16.82 5.53
N ARG A 313 -23.88 16.45 4.68
CA ARG A 313 -23.09 17.40 3.88
C ARG A 313 -23.99 18.27 3.02
N GLU A 314 -23.51 19.47 2.70
CA GLU A 314 -24.21 20.33 1.76
C GLU A 314 -24.33 19.66 0.39
N LEU A 315 -25.54 19.73 -0.18
CA LEU A 315 -25.89 19.13 -1.45
C LEU A 315 -25.95 20.20 -2.53
N ALA A 316 -25.59 19.84 -3.76
CA ALA A 316 -25.82 20.68 -4.93
C ALA A 316 -27.32 20.96 -5.11
N GLU A 317 -27.65 22.10 -5.72
CA GLU A 317 -29.03 22.59 -5.82
C GLU A 317 -29.92 21.61 -6.62
N GLU A 318 -29.35 20.96 -7.64
CA GLU A 318 -30.00 19.97 -8.50
C GLU A 318 -30.33 18.68 -7.75
N CYS A 319 -29.43 18.23 -6.86
CA CYS A 319 -29.69 17.11 -5.98
C CYS A 319 -30.77 17.48 -4.95
N ARG A 320 -30.63 18.64 -4.31
CA ARG A 320 -31.55 19.13 -3.29
C ARG A 320 -32.99 19.21 -3.79
N ALA A 321 -33.20 19.63 -5.04
CA ALA A 321 -34.53 19.72 -5.66
C ALA A 321 -35.25 18.36 -5.81
N GLN A 322 -34.52 17.24 -5.78
CA GLN A 322 -35.07 15.88 -5.91
C GLN A 322 -35.44 15.25 -4.57
N LEU A 323 -34.97 15.82 -3.46
CA LEU A 323 -35.14 15.25 -2.13
C LEU A 323 -36.48 15.69 -1.49
N PRO A 324 -37.20 14.77 -0.83
CA PRO A 324 -38.33 15.10 0.02
C PRO A 324 -37.98 16.08 1.15
N GLU A 325 -38.96 16.90 1.54
CA GLU A 325 -38.80 17.97 2.53
C GLU A 325 -38.49 17.46 3.95
N ASP A 326 -39.05 16.32 4.36
CA ASP A 326 -38.75 15.67 5.64
C ASP A 326 -37.28 15.19 5.71
N LEU A 327 -36.76 14.61 4.62
CA LEU A 327 -35.36 14.22 4.51
C LEU A 327 -34.42 15.44 4.54
N LEU A 328 -34.77 16.52 3.82
CA LEU A 328 -33.97 17.75 3.81
C LEU A 328 -33.85 18.37 5.21
N ARG A 329 -34.93 18.32 6.01
CA ARG A 329 -34.89 18.80 7.40
C ARG A 329 -33.98 17.97 8.29
N LEU A 330 -33.94 16.65 8.11
CA LEU A 330 -33.04 15.77 8.87
C LEU A 330 -31.56 16.00 8.51
N ILE A 331 -31.28 16.21 7.23
CA ILE A 331 -29.95 16.58 6.73
C ILE A 331 -29.50 17.91 7.36
N ALA A 332 -30.38 18.93 7.33
CA ALA A 332 -30.11 20.22 7.95
C ALA A 332 -29.92 20.10 9.47
N PHE A 333 -30.78 19.35 10.15
CA PHE A 333 -30.70 19.10 11.60
C PHE A 333 -29.35 18.50 12.00
N GLY A 334 -28.89 17.47 11.26
CA GLY A 334 -27.61 16.82 11.52
C GLY A 334 -26.44 17.76 11.27
N ARG A 335 -26.47 18.50 10.16
CA ARG A 335 -25.45 19.48 9.79
C ARG A 335 -25.32 20.61 10.82
N ASP A 336 -26.43 21.20 11.25
CA ASP A 336 -26.46 22.31 12.20
C ASP A 336 -25.90 21.92 13.58
N ARG A 337 -25.90 20.61 13.89
CA ARG A 337 -25.33 20.03 15.13
C ARG A 337 -23.94 19.44 14.94
N GLY A 338 -23.35 19.60 13.76
CA GLY A 338 -22.01 19.11 13.45
C GLY A 338 -21.91 17.59 13.31
N PHE A 339 -23.03 16.88 13.12
CA PHE A 339 -23.02 15.48 12.73
C PHE A 339 -22.73 15.38 11.24
N ARG A 340 -21.90 14.42 10.85
CA ARG A 340 -21.57 14.11 9.45
C ARG A 340 -22.59 13.18 8.79
N PHE A 341 -23.26 12.37 9.60
CA PHE A 341 -24.30 11.45 9.17
C PHE A 341 -25.47 11.45 10.17
N VAL A 342 -26.65 11.16 9.65
CA VAL A 342 -27.82 10.76 10.44
C VAL A 342 -28.10 9.30 10.11
N LEU A 343 -28.17 8.46 11.14
CA LEU A 343 -28.67 7.09 11.04
C LEU A 343 -30.16 7.12 11.42
N LEU A 344 -31.01 6.74 10.48
CA LEU A 344 -32.43 6.55 10.71
C LEU A 344 -32.65 5.07 11.01
N ASP A 345 -33.08 4.77 12.23
CA ASP A 345 -33.16 3.42 12.79
C ASP A 345 -34.55 3.21 13.40
N CYS A 346 -35.21 2.10 13.09
CA CYS A 346 -36.57 1.81 13.55
C CYS A 346 -36.69 1.67 15.08
N ASP A 347 -35.60 1.31 15.77
CA ASP A 347 -35.57 1.11 17.22
C ASP A 347 -35.04 2.34 17.98
N ALA A 348 -34.61 3.38 17.26
CA ALA A 348 -34.09 4.58 17.88
C ALA A 348 -35.18 5.50 18.44
N GLY A 349 -34.79 6.34 19.39
CA GLY A 349 -35.68 7.32 20.00
C GLY A 349 -36.05 8.47 19.06
N SER A 350 -37.26 8.98 19.23
CA SER A 350 -37.72 10.20 18.57
C SER A 350 -37.34 11.44 19.38
N LEU A 351 -37.17 12.57 18.70
CA LEU A 351 -36.95 13.88 19.32
C LEU A 351 -38.14 14.80 19.07
N ASP A 352 -38.67 15.43 20.13
CA ASP A 352 -39.82 16.34 20.05
C ASP A 352 -39.62 17.54 19.11
N VAL A 353 -38.36 17.88 18.81
CA VAL A 353 -38.00 19.00 17.92
C VAL A 353 -38.12 18.66 16.43
N LEU A 354 -38.36 17.39 16.09
CA LEU A 354 -38.55 16.91 14.72
C LEU A 354 -39.96 16.31 14.57
N PRO A 355 -40.63 16.51 13.43
CA PRO A 355 -41.94 15.90 13.18
C PRO A 355 -41.85 14.37 13.27
N VAL A 356 -42.88 13.74 13.84
CA VAL A 356 -43.05 12.28 13.87
C VAL A 356 -44.26 11.93 13.03
N HIS A 357 -44.13 10.86 12.25
CA HIS A 357 -45.14 10.34 11.34
C HIS A 357 -45.51 8.91 11.75
N ASP A 358 -46.80 8.60 11.71
CA ASP A 358 -47.30 7.25 11.98
C ASP A 358 -47.31 6.45 10.67
N TRP A 359 -46.59 5.34 10.63
CA TRP A 359 -46.68 4.33 9.57
C TRP A 359 -46.12 2.98 10.00
#